data_AF-A0A5D2SZJ8-F1
#
_entry.id   AF-A0A5D2SZJ8-F1
#
_cell.length_a   1.000
_cell.length_b   1.000
_cell.length_c   1.000
_cell.angle_alpha   90.00
_cell.angle_beta   90.00
_cell.angle_gamma   90.00
#
_symmetry.space_group_name_H-M   'P 1'
#
loop_
_entity.id
_entity.type
_entity.pdbx_description
1 polymer ?
#
loop_
_entity_poly.entity_id
_entity_poly.type
_entity_poly.pdbx_seq_one_letter_code
_entity_poly.pdbx_strand_id
1 'polypeptide(L)'
;MEKTDGIGKENGSTEEKQSFKDGSICGYNSLHHLLNANLKPQLYQEVSRLLLGLNCGTTLETIVPPESAKALSSKHEFDLQAFKFSADKELLREPR
;
A
#
# COMPACT_ATOMS: atom_id res chain seq x y z
N MET A 1 -49.71 -24.70 -8.17
CA MET A 1 -49.81 -23.51 -7.29
C MET A 1 -49.45 -23.99 -5.89
N GLU A 2 -48.51 -23.43 -5.14
CA GLU A 2 -47.92 -22.09 -5.13
C GLU A 2 -46.39 -22.17 -5.01
N LYS A 3 -45.71 -21.18 -5.57
CA LYS A 3 -44.29 -20.90 -5.35
C LYS A 3 -44.15 -19.99 -4.14
N THR A 4 -43.10 -20.19 -3.34
CA THR A 4 -42.45 -19.09 -2.62
C THR A 4 -40.94 -19.26 -2.72
N ASP A 5 -40.40 -18.64 -3.77
CA ASP A 5 -38.99 -18.29 -3.92
C ASP A 5 -38.66 -17.16 -2.93
N GLY A 6 -37.51 -17.28 -2.28
CA GLY A 6 -37.02 -16.26 -1.34
C GLY A 6 -35.54 -16.47 -1.00
N ILE A 7 -34.70 -16.77 -1.99
CA ILE A 7 -33.24 -16.72 -1.81
C ILE A 7 -32.84 -15.25 -1.88
N GLY A 8 -32.33 -14.76 -0.75
CA GLY A 8 -31.89 -13.40 -0.53
C GLY A 8 -30.90 -12.94 -1.59
N LYS A 9 -31.17 -11.75 -2.12
CA LYS A 9 -30.43 -11.04 -3.15
C LYS A 9 -28.94 -10.98 -2.80
N GLU A 10 -28.15 -11.24 -3.84
CA GLU A 10 -26.70 -11.11 -3.92
C GLU A 10 -26.24 -9.74 -3.40
N ASN A 11 -25.14 -9.74 -2.64
CA ASN A 11 -24.45 -8.52 -2.24
C ASN A 11 -23.89 -7.81 -3.47
N GLY A 12 -24.27 -6.55 -3.66
CA GLY A 12 -23.50 -5.58 -4.45
C GLY A 12 -24.09 -5.33 -5.83
N SER A 13 -25.02 -4.37 -5.87
CA SER A 13 -25.53 -3.67 -7.04
C SER A 13 -24.46 -3.34 -8.08
N THR A 14 -24.79 -3.62 -9.33
CA THR A 14 -24.10 -3.15 -10.53
C THR A 14 -24.16 -1.62 -10.60
N GLU A 15 -23.04 -0.94 -10.33
CA GLU A 15 -22.84 0.45 -10.72
C GLU A 15 -21.46 0.62 -11.35
N GLU A 16 -21.50 1.12 -12.59
CA GLU A 16 -20.44 1.65 -13.44
C GLU A 16 -19.13 0.85 -13.54
N LYS A 17 -18.87 0.30 -14.75
CA LYS A 17 -17.52 -0.07 -15.18
C LYS A 17 -16.68 1.21 -15.28
N GLN A 18 -16.29 1.80 -14.15
CA GLN A 18 -15.12 2.64 -14.09
C GLN A 18 -13.98 1.79 -14.66
N SER A 19 -13.33 2.29 -15.70
CA SER A 19 -12.14 1.65 -16.26
C SER A 19 -11.05 1.72 -15.20
N PHE A 20 -11.05 0.74 -14.30
CA PHE A 20 -9.99 0.55 -13.33
C PHE A 20 -8.69 0.41 -14.13
N LYS A 21 -7.68 1.21 -13.78
CA LYS A 21 -6.34 1.01 -14.33
C LYS A 21 -5.95 -0.45 -14.09
N ASP A 22 -5.38 -1.09 -15.10
CA ASP A 22 -4.91 -2.45 -15.00
C ASP A 22 -3.95 -2.58 -13.81
N GLY A 23 -4.26 -3.49 -12.88
CA GLY A 23 -3.50 -3.67 -11.62
C GLY A 23 -3.93 -2.83 -10.41
N SER A 24 -4.97 -1.98 -10.50
CA SER A 24 -5.49 -1.27 -9.31
C SER A 24 -6.27 -2.19 -8.36
N ILE A 25 -6.22 -1.89 -7.06
CA ILE A 25 -6.95 -2.62 -6.00
C ILE A 25 -8.10 -1.75 -5.53
N CYS A 26 -9.32 -2.04 -5.98
CA CYS A 26 -10.52 -1.26 -5.64
C CYS A 26 -10.36 0.25 -5.91
N GLY A 27 -9.69 0.64 -7.01
CA GLY A 27 -9.42 2.04 -7.35
C GLY A 27 -8.18 2.66 -6.69
N TYR A 28 -7.45 1.93 -5.86
CA TYR A 28 -6.18 2.36 -5.26
C TYR A 28 -4.98 1.83 -6.03
N ASN A 29 -3.89 2.62 -6.05
CA ASN A 29 -2.64 2.27 -6.73
C ASN A 29 -1.84 1.18 -5.99
N SER A 30 -2.04 1.01 -4.68
CA SER A 30 -1.41 -0.05 -3.90
C SER A 30 -2.19 -0.38 -2.64
N LEU A 31 -1.93 -1.56 -2.07
CA LEU A 31 -2.50 -1.96 -0.77
C LEU A 31 -2.16 -0.96 0.33
N HIS A 32 -0.92 -0.43 0.33
CA HIS A 32 -0.49 0.59 1.29
C HIS A 32 -1.36 1.86 1.18
N HIS A 33 -1.66 2.34 -0.03
CA HIS A 33 -2.56 3.49 -0.23
C HIS A 33 -3.99 3.19 0.23
N LEU A 34 -4.50 2.00 -0.07
CA LEU A 34 -5.82 1.56 0.37
C LEU A 34 -5.92 1.55 1.89
N LEU A 35 -4.96 0.95 2.58
CA LEU A 35 -4.96 0.87 4.04
C LEU A 35 -4.79 2.24 4.70
N ASN A 36 -3.87 3.07 4.20
CA ASN A 36 -3.62 4.41 4.76
C ASN A 36 -4.81 5.36 4.58
N ALA A 37 -5.52 5.26 3.46
CA ALA A 37 -6.68 6.13 3.19
C ALA A 37 -7.93 5.74 3.98
N ASN A 38 -8.10 4.47 4.34
CA ASN A 38 -9.35 3.95 4.89
C ASN A 38 -9.28 3.56 6.38
N LEU A 39 -8.09 3.41 6.96
CA LEU A 39 -7.93 3.10 8.38
C LEU A 39 -7.67 4.35 9.20
N LYS A 40 -8.15 4.36 10.45
CA LYS A 40 -7.74 5.38 11.43
C LYS A 40 -6.22 5.32 11.62
N PRO A 41 -5.50 6.43 11.83
CA PRO A 41 -4.05 6.44 11.91
C PRO A 41 -3.44 5.42 12.89
N GLN A 42 -4.04 5.29 14.08
CA GLN A 42 -3.61 4.32 15.09
C GLN A 42 -3.77 2.86 14.62
N LEU A 43 -4.88 2.56 13.93
CA LEU A 43 -5.13 1.22 13.40
C LEU A 43 -4.21 0.92 12.21
N TYR A 44 -4.00 1.91 11.34
CA TYR A 44 -3.05 1.81 10.24
C TYR A 44 -1.63 1.50 10.72
N GLN A 45 -1.19 2.14 11.81
CA GLN A 45 0.10 1.86 12.43
C GLN A 45 0.21 0.41 12.89
N GLU A 46 -0.79 -0.12 13.60
CA GLU A 46 -0.77 -1.51 14.09
C GLU A 46 -0.87 -2.54 12.96
N VAL A 47 -1.71 -2.30 11.96
CA VAL A 47 -1.82 -3.15 10.77
C VAL A 47 -0.51 -3.14 10.00
N SER A 48 0.09 -1.96 9.79
CA SER A 48 1.40 -1.82 9.14
C SER A 48 2.48 -2.56 9.92
N ARG A 49 2.51 -2.44 11.26
CA ARG A 49 3.45 -3.15 12.13
C ARG A 49 3.30 -4.66 12.00
N LEU A 50 2.08 -5.19 11.87
CA LEU A 50 1.82 -6.61 11.73
C LEU A 50 2.21 -7.14 10.34
N LEU A 51 1.89 -6.40 9.28
CA LEU A 51 2.10 -6.86 7.90
C LEU A 51 3.54 -6.63 7.41
N LEU A 52 4.15 -5.50 7.76
CA LEU A 52 5.48 -5.09 7.27
C LEU A 52 6.59 -5.31 8.30
N GLY A 53 6.25 -5.30 9.59
CA GLY A 53 7.23 -5.32 10.68
C GLY A 53 7.79 -3.94 11.00
N LEU A 54 8.95 -3.93 11.69
CA LEU A 54 9.67 -2.74 12.10
C LEU A 54 11.14 -2.83 11.66
N ASN A 55 11.73 -1.69 11.33
CA ASN A 55 13.15 -1.54 11.04
C ASN A 55 13.85 -1.00 12.30
N CYS A 56 14.63 -1.85 12.99
CA CYS A 56 15.23 -1.54 14.30
C CYS A 56 14.23 -0.97 15.33
N GLY A 57 13.05 -1.58 15.44
CA GLY A 57 12.01 -1.14 16.37
C GLY A 57 11.27 0.15 15.98
N THR A 58 11.56 0.70 14.80
CA THR A 58 10.88 1.89 14.25
C THR A 58 10.12 1.57 12.96
N THR A 59 9.17 2.41 12.59
CA THR A 59 8.47 2.29 11.30
C THR A 59 9.46 2.51 10.15
N LEU A 60 9.29 1.77 9.05
CA LEU A 60 10.13 1.90 7.87
C LEU A 60 10.14 3.36 7.36
N GLU A 61 11.33 3.94 7.23
CA GLU A 61 11.51 5.32 6.79
C GLU A 61 11.45 5.40 5.25
N THR A 62 10.65 6.33 4.72
CA THR A 62 10.63 6.65 3.28
C THR A 62 11.69 7.69 2.97
N ILE A 63 12.49 7.44 1.93
CA ILE A 63 13.49 8.40 1.43
C ILE A 63 12.93 9.08 0.19
N VAL A 64 13.22 10.37 0.03
CA VAL A 64 12.92 11.09 -1.21
C VAL A 64 14.02 10.77 -2.24
N PRO A 65 13.70 10.12 -3.38
CA PRO A 65 14.69 9.86 -4.42
C PRO A 65 15.24 11.17 -5.02
N PRO A 66 16.46 11.17 -5.57
CA PRO A 66 16.99 12.31 -6.30
C PRO A 66 16.07 12.73 -7.46
N GLU A 67 16.04 14.04 -7.75
CA GLU A 67 15.15 14.57 -8.80
C GLU A 67 15.43 13.99 -10.18
N SER A 68 16.71 13.69 -10.48
CA SER A 68 17.09 13.00 -11.71
C SER A 68 16.46 11.61 -11.83
N ALA A 69 16.34 10.86 -10.73
CA ALA A 69 15.72 9.54 -10.72
C ALA A 69 14.20 9.64 -10.92
N LYS A 70 13.54 10.62 -10.27
CA LYS A 70 12.10 10.88 -10.47
C LYS A 70 11.80 11.32 -11.91
N ALA A 71 12.63 12.20 -12.48
CA ALA A 71 12.47 12.64 -13.87
C ALA A 71 12.57 11.46 -14.85
N LEU A 72 13.49 10.52 -14.60
CA LEU A 72 13.61 9.30 -15.40
C LEU A 72 12.40 8.37 -15.20
N SER A 73 11.93 8.19 -13.96
CA SER A 73 10.77 7.34 -13.70
C SER A 73 9.49 7.88 -14.34
N SER A 74 9.28 9.20 -14.30
CA SER A 74 8.18 9.85 -15.01
C SER A 74 8.32 9.75 -16.53
N LYS A 75 9.54 9.95 -17.07
CA LYS A 75 9.78 9.86 -18.52
C LYS A 75 9.51 8.46 -19.09
N HIS A 76 9.79 7.43 -18.29
CA HIS A 76 9.67 6.02 -18.70
C HIS A 76 8.47 5.31 -18.07
N GLU A 77 7.58 6.05 -17.42
CA GLU A 77 6.30 5.59 -16.88
C GLU A 77 6.41 4.36 -15.96
N PHE A 78 7.34 4.40 -15.01
CA PHE A 78 7.45 3.37 -13.97
C PHE A 78 7.41 3.96 -12.56
N ASP A 79 6.94 3.17 -11.61
CA ASP A 79 6.86 3.57 -10.21
C ASP A 79 8.25 3.60 -9.56
N LEU A 80 8.53 4.69 -8.83
CA LEU A 80 9.76 4.84 -8.07
C LEU A 80 9.43 5.15 -6.61
N GLN A 81 9.91 4.30 -5.71
CA GLN A 81 9.81 4.46 -4.27
C GLN A 81 11.17 4.13 -3.64
N ALA A 82 11.51 4.80 -2.54
CA ALA A 82 12.75 4.55 -1.82
C ALA A 82 12.49 4.45 -0.32
N PHE A 83 13.15 3.49 0.32
CA PHE A 83 12.99 3.19 1.74
C PHE A 83 14.35 2.97 2.37
N LYS A 84 14.48 3.31 3.66
CA LYS A 84 15.70 3.13 4.44
C LYS A 84 15.57 1.97 5.41
N PHE A 85 16.44 0.98 5.23
CA PHE A 85 16.70 -0.03 6.24
C PHE A 85 17.98 0.33 6.97
N SER A 86 18.04 0.01 8.25
CA SER A 86 19.19 0.32 9.08
C SER A 86 19.46 -0.83 10.03
N ALA A 87 20.69 -0.87 10.53
CA ALA A 87 21.09 -1.72 11.63
C ALA A 87 21.58 -0.84 12.77
N ASP A 88 21.53 -1.38 13.99
CA ASP A 88 22.13 -0.71 15.13
C ASP A 88 23.64 -0.55 14.91
N LYS A 89 24.20 0.53 15.45
CA LYS A 89 25.63 0.81 15.32
C LYS A 89 26.45 -0.30 15.99
N GLU A 90 27.30 -0.94 15.20
CA GLU A 90 28.30 -1.87 15.73
C GLU A 90 29.49 -1.10 16.34
N LEU A 91 30.09 -1.67 17.39
CA LEU A 91 31.24 -1.04 18.07
C LEU A 91 32.52 -1.06 17.24
N LEU A 92 32.72 -2.11 16.44
CA LEU A 92 33.98 -2.41 15.77
C LEU A 92 33.87 -2.38 14.24
N ARG A 93 32.67 -2.22 13.70
CA ARG A 93 32.44 -2.22 12.25
C ARG A 93 31.71 -0.96 11.85
N GLU A 94 32.19 -0.38 10.75
CA GLU A 94 31.50 0.72 10.10
C GLU A 94 30.24 0.22 9.38
N PRO A 95 29.21 1.09 9.25
CA PRO A 95 28.07 0.83 8.37
C PRO A 95 28.53 0.53 6.93
N ARG A 96 27.75 -0.30 6.23
CA ARG A 96 28.01 -0.70 4.84
C ARG A 96 27.00 -0.07 3.90
#